data_AF-A0A0R3QIG4-F1
#
_entry.id   AF-A0A0R3QIG4-F1
#
_cell.length_a   1.000
_cell.length_b   1.000
_cell.length_c   1.000
_cell.angle_alpha   90.00
_cell.angle_beta   90.00
_cell.angle_gamma   90.00
#
_symmetry.space_group_name_H-M   'P 1'
#
loop_
_entity.id
_entity.type
_entity.pdbx_description
1 polymer ?
#
loop_
_entity_poly.entity_id
_entity_poly.type
_entity_poly.pdbx_seq_one_letter_code
_entity_poly.pdbx_strand_id
1 'polypeptide(L)'
;LLCKHLEQHSPSLSDELLLPSRKNNDAFINAFLTNKALGELLIASAGIPRDFINLFIHSYAQFKSSGSKHISIKNVRAATSGWYETDKKKQVDEHSVEKNLLEKIVQEIVVGKNSSHFMISEKYSANPHILGLVDFRVLHLRKKGYSHKDMAGETFNVYSIDYGCYNHLNITRTALDNNTLENLKVRDDIRDIRRIHLSDAFFQKFQLAVGEAFMCEHCKKPVDTTHAAFVKQSLCNHCFEKIPARSALAA
;
A
#
# COMPACT_ATOMS: atom_id res chain seq x y z
N LEU A 1 -10.65 18.70 24.76
CA LEU A 1 -10.33 19.95 24.03
C LEU A 1 -11.48 20.34 23.11
N LEU A 2 -11.92 19.48 22.19
CA LEU A 2 -13.06 19.77 21.29
C LEU A 2 -14.36 20.14 22.01
N CYS A 3 -14.79 19.38 23.03
CA CYS A 3 -16.02 19.72 23.77
C CYS A 3 -15.93 21.09 24.44
N LYS A 4 -14.78 21.42 25.06
CA LYS A 4 -14.54 22.75 25.65
C LYS A 4 -14.61 23.86 24.59
N HIS A 5 -14.06 23.61 23.42
CA HIS A 5 -14.09 24.57 22.31
C HIS A 5 -15.52 24.77 21.78
N LEU A 6 -16.30 23.70 21.62
CA LEU A 6 -17.71 23.77 21.21
C LEU A 6 -18.60 24.41 22.28
N GLU A 7 -18.39 24.12 23.56
CA GLU A 7 -19.05 24.83 24.67
C GLU A 7 -18.79 26.34 24.64
N GLN A 8 -17.57 26.74 24.27
CA GLN A 8 -17.17 28.15 24.22
C GLN A 8 -17.72 28.90 23.00
N HIS A 9 -17.89 28.23 21.85
CA HIS A 9 -18.21 28.91 20.59
C HIS A 9 -19.59 28.55 20.03
N SER A 10 -20.19 27.46 20.49
CA SER A 10 -21.50 26.99 20.05
C SER A 10 -22.18 26.15 21.15
N PRO A 11 -22.66 26.79 22.23
CA PRO A 11 -23.18 26.10 23.41
C PRO A 11 -24.37 25.19 23.07
N SER A 12 -25.27 25.63 22.18
CA SER A 12 -26.43 24.86 21.73
C SER A 12 -26.06 23.54 21.05
N LEU A 13 -25.04 23.57 20.19
CA LEU A 13 -24.51 22.38 19.52
C LEU A 13 -23.82 21.43 20.52
N SER A 14 -23.17 21.96 21.55
CA SER A 14 -22.58 21.13 22.61
C SER A 14 -23.64 20.35 23.38
N ASP A 15 -24.77 20.99 23.69
CA ASP A 15 -25.83 20.37 24.47
C ASP A 15 -26.60 19.32 23.65
N GLU A 16 -26.79 19.55 22.35
CA GLU A 16 -27.48 18.63 21.45
C GLU A 16 -26.61 17.42 21.05
N LEU A 17 -25.34 17.63 20.70
CA LEU A 17 -24.47 16.58 20.13
C LEU A 17 -23.55 15.90 21.15
N LEU A 18 -23.15 16.61 22.22
CA LEU A 18 -22.00 16.20 23.05
C LEU A 18 -22.41 15.80 24.46
N LEU A 19 -23.43 16.39 25.06
CA LEU A 19 -23.87 16.02 26.42
C LEU A 19 -24.14 14.52 26.61
N PRO A 20 -24.83 13.80 25.70
CA PRO A 20 -25.02 12.35 25.80
C PRO A 20 -23.72 11.56 25.66
N SER A 21 -22.73 12.16 25.01
CA SER A 21 -21.51 11.54 24.48
C SER A 21 -20.27 11.84 25.34
N ARG A 22 -20.35 12.81 26.26
CA ARG A 22 -19.24 13.37 27.05
C ARG A 22 -18.48 12.34 27.89
N LYS A 23 -19.10 11.20 28.22
CA LYS A 23 -18.49 10.15 29.06
C LYS A 23 -18.06 8.90 28.29
N ASN A 24 -18.36 8.81 27.00
CA ASN A 24 -18.11 7.61 26.20
C ASN A 24 -17.57 8.01 24.82
N ASN A 25 -16.29 7.72 24.58
CA ASN A 25 -15.63 8.00 23.31
C ASN A 25 -16.37 7.35 22.13
N ASP A 26 -16.91 6.14 22.29
CA ASP A 26 -17.65 5.46 21.25
C ASP A 26 -18.98 6.17 20.96
N ALA A 27 -19.66 6.66 21.99
CA ALA A 27 -20.89 7.44 21.80
C ALA A 27 -20.61 8.76 21.04
N PHE A 28 -19.48 9.40 21.35
CA PHE A 28 -19.05 10.60 20.64
C PHE A 28 -18.71 10.32 19.17
N ILE A 29 -17.95 9.25 18.89
CA ILE A 29 -17.64 8.85 17.52
C ILE A 29 -18.93 8.52 16.77
N ASN A 30 -19.81 7.73 17.38
CA ASN A 30 -21.11 7.34 16.82
C ASN A 30 -22.07 8.51 16.61
N ALA A 31 -21.83 9.70 17.17
CA ALA A 31 -22.62 10.89 16.83
C ALA A 31 -22.34 11.39 15.40
N PHE A 32 -21.17 11.08 14.83
CA PHE A 32 -20.74 11.61 13.52
C PHE A 32 -20.44 10.50 12.50
N LEU A 33 -19.80 9.42 12.94
CA LEU A 33 -19.38 8.31 12.10
C LEU A 33 -19.93 7.01 12.68
N THR A 34 -20.34 6.07 11.83
CA THR A 34 -20.53 4.69 12.34
C THR A 34 -19.20 4.19 12.93
N ASN A 35 -19.23 3.42 14.03
CA ASN A 35 -18.02 2.91 14.72
C ASN A 35 -16.94 2.36 13.76
N LYS A 36 -17.35 1.67 12.70
CA LYS A 36 -16.44 1.10 11.69
C LYS A 36 -15.89 2.13 10.68
N ALA A 37 -16.62 3.20 10.39
CA ALA A 37 -16.24 4.20 9.39
C ALA A 37 -15.02 5.04 9.83
N LEU A 38 -14.88 5.36 11.12
CA LEU A 38 -13.67 6.05 11.61
C LEU A 38 -12.44 5.18 11.43
N GLY A 39 -12.54 3.88 11.78
CA GLY A 39 -11.48 2.91 11.54
C GLY A 39 -11.05 2.94 10.08
N GLU A 40 -11.99 2.76 9.17
CA GLU A 40 -11.69 2.74 7.72
C GLU A 40 -11.10 4.05 7.20
N LEU A 41 -11.53 5.21 7.71
CA LEU A 41 -10.92 6.51 7.41
C LEU A 41 -9.45 6.60 7.86
N LEU A 42 -9.15 6.10 9.06
CA LEU A 42 -7.78 6.07 9.59
C LEU A 42 -6.89 5.11 8.80
N ILE A 43 -7.43 3.95 8.39
CA ILE A 43 -6.73 3.01 7.51
C ILE A 43 -6.50 3.66 6.13
N ALA A 44 -7.53 4.27 5.55
CA ALA A 44 -7.49 4.86 4.22
C ALA A 44 -6.50 6.04 4.12
N SER A 45 -6.35 6.78 5.22
CA SER A 45 -5.36 7.85 5.32
C SER A 45 -3.96 7.38 5.69
N ALA A 46 -3.76 6.09 5.98
CA ALA A 46 -2.48 5.51 6.43
C ALA A 46 -1.83 6.24 7.63
N GLY A 47 -2.63 6.96 8.42
CA GLY A 47 -2.18 7.83 9.52
C GLY A 47 -1.60 9.17 9.08
N ILE A 48 -1.73 9.56 7.81
CA ILE A 48 -1.27 10.85 7.27
C ILE A 48 -2.37 11.90 7.53
N PRO A 49 -2.14 12.94 8.37
CA PRO A 49 -3.19 13.88 8.76
C PRO A 49 -3.82 14.64 7.59
N ARG A 50 -3.02 15.00 6.58
CA ARG A 50 -3.51 15.67 5.36
C ARG A 50 -4.52 14.80 4.61
N ASP A 51 -4.17 13.54 4.39
CA ASP A 51 -5.00 12.60 3.65
C ASP A 51 -6.26 12.27 4.45
N PHE A 52 -6.15 12.17 5.77
CA PHE A 52 -7.30 12.06 6.66
C PHE A 52 -8.28 13.22 6.48
N ILE A 53 -7.79 14.47 6.53
CA ILE A 53 -8.65 15.66 6.38
C ILE A 53 -9.34 15.65 5.02
N ASN A 54 -8.60 15.38 3.93
CA ASN A 54 -9.17 15.35 2.59
C ASN A 54 -10.22 14.24 2.44
N LEU A 55 -9.89 13.01 2.84
CA LEU A 55 -10.83 11.88 2.80
C LEU A 55 -12.06 12.14 3.66
N PHE A 56 -11.90 12.76 4.83
CA PHE A 56 -13.01 13.13 5.70
C PHE A 56 -13.93 14.17 5.03
N ILE A 57 -13.37 15.22 4.44
CA ILE A 57 -14.15 16.25 3.71
C ILE A 57 -14.95 15.61 2.56
N HIS A 58 -14.32 14.73 1.76
CA HIS A 58 -15.01 14.03 0.69
C HIS A 58 -16.07 13.05 1.21
N SER A 59 -15.78 12.32 2.28
CA SER A 59 -16.75 11.42 2.93
C SER A 59 -17.94 12.20 3.47
N TYR A 60 -17.70 13.39 4.02
CA TYR A 60 -18.74 14.31 4.49
C TYR A 60 -19.61 14.83 3.34
N ALA A 61 -19.01 15.19 2.20
CA ALA A 61 -19.75 15.62 1.02
C ALA A 61 -20.68 14.51 0.49
N GLN A 62 -20.17 13.27 0.41
CA GLN A 62 -20.96 12.08 0.04
C GLN A 62 -22.06 11.79 1.07
N PHE A 63 -21.76 11.98 2.36
CA PHE A 63 -22.74 11.86 3.42
C PHE A 63 -23.89 12.88 3.26
N LYS A 64 -23.57 14.15 3.01
CA LYS A 64 -24.56 15.24 2.89
C LYS A 64 -25.54 15.01 1.74
N SER A 65 -25.11 14.41 0.64
CA SER A 65 -25.98 14.05 -0.48
C SER A 65 -26.81 12.77 -0.23
N SER A 66 -26.45 11.95 0.76
CA SER A 66 -27.08 10.65 1.00
C SER A 66 -28.34 10.69 1.89
N GLY A 67 -28.60 11.79 2.60
CA GLY A 67 -29.68 11.87 3.60
C GLY A 67 -29.49 10.97 4.83
N SER A 68 -28.32 10.34 4.99
CA SER A 68 -28.01 9.50 6.14
C SER A 68 -27.91 10.32 7.43
N LYS A 69 -28.00 9.65 8.58
CA LYS A 69 -27.77 10.29 9.90
C LYS A 69 -26.29 10.41 10.29
N HIS A 70 -25.42 9.59 9.68
CA HIS A 70 -24.00 9.44 10.06
C HIS A 70 -23.15 9.23 8.80
N ILE A 71 -21.85 9.56 8.87
CA ILE A 71 -20.88 9.12 7.87
C ILE A 71 -20.72 7.60 7.98
N SER A 72 -21.16 6.88 6.94
CA SER A 72 -21.07 5.43 6.86
C SER A 72 -19.80 4.97 6.14
N ILE A 73 -19.46 3.68 6.30
CA ILE A 73 -18.40 3.01 5.51
C ILE A 73 -18.58 3.26 4.00
N LYS A 74 -19.82 3.21 3.51
CA LYS A 74 -20.12 3.43 2.08
C LYS A 74 -19.65 4.80 1.62
N ASN A 75 -19.84 5.82 2.45
CA ASN A 75 -19.43 7.19 2.15
C ASN A 75 -17.90 7.30 2.10
N VAL A 76 -17.21 6.66 3.05
CA VAL A 76 -15.74 6.60 3.10
C VAL A 76 -15.18 5.93 1.84
N ARG A 77 -15.69 4.74 1.50
CA ARG A 77 -15.24 4.01 0.30
C ARG A 77 -15.47 4.79 -0.98
N ALA A 78 -16.65 5.42 -1.13
CA ALA A 78 -16.94 6.25 -2.29
C ALA A 78 -15.97 7.45 -2.40
N ALA A 79 -15.67 8.10 -1.28
CA ALA A 79 -14.69 9.18 -1.22
C ALA A 79 -13.28 8.71 -1.57
N THR A 80 -12.84 7.57 -1.03
CA THR A 80 -11.53 6.98 -1.37
C THR A 80 -11.45 6.60 -2.85
N SER A 81 -12.49 5.97 -3.41
CA SER A 81 -12.51 5.61 -4.83
C SER A 81 -12.36 6.84 -5.72
N GLY A 82 -13.13 7.90 -5.45
CA GLY A 82 -13.01 9.16 -6.20
C GLY A 82 -11.63 9.80 -6.06
N TRP A 83 -11.05 9.79 -4.85
CA TRP A 83 -9.72 10.34 -4.58
C TRP A 83 -8.58 9.59 -5.31
N TYR A 84 -8.72 8.28 -5.47
CA TYR A 84 -7.76 7.47 -6.23
C TYR A 84 -7.86 7.70 -7.74
N GLU A 85 -9.11 7.80 -8.25
CA GLU A 85 -9.39 7.94 -9.69
C GLU A 85 -8.86 9.25 -10.29
N THR A 86 -8.79 10.33 -9.51
CA THR A 86 -8.43 11.66 -10.04
C THR A 86 -6.93 11.90 -10.24
N ASP A 87 -6.07 11.45 -9.33
CA ASP A 87 -4.64 11.79 -9.39
C ASP A 87 -3.71 10.58 -9.52
N LYS A 88 -3.87 9.57 -8.65
CA LYS A 88 -2.90 8.46 -8.55
C LYS A 88 -3.08 7.43 -9.66
N LYS A 89 -4.34 7.15 -10.03
CA LYS A 89 -4.67 6.14 -11.04
C LYS A 89 -4.08 6.46 -12.41
N LYS A 90 -4.24 7.70 -12.88
CA LYS A 90 -3.73 8.13 -14.18
C LYS A 90 -2.21 7.96 -14.27
N GLN A 91 -1.50 8.39 -13.22
CA GLN A 91 -0.05 8.29 -13.18
C GLN A 91 0.44 6.83 -13.24
N VAL A 92 -0.21 5.92 -12.52
CA VAL A 92 0.11 4.48 -12.59
C VAL A 92 -0.30 3.87 -13.93
N ASP A 93 -1.47 4.20 -14.46
CA ASP A 93 -1.99 3.63 -15.71
C ASP A 93 -1.15 4.01 -16.94
N GLU A 94 -0.47 5.17 -16.91
CA GLU A 94 0.50 5.60 -17.94
C GLU A 94 1.82 4.81 -17.89
N HIS A 95 2.09 4.08 -16.80
CA HIS A 95 3.34 3.36 -16.53
C HIS A 95 3.07 1.86 -16.38
N SER A 96 3.04 1.16 -17.52
CA SER A 96 2.59 -0.24 -17.60
C SER A 96 3.42 -1.22 -16.74
N VAL A 97 4.73 -0.97 -16.59
CA VAL A 97 5.63 -1.84 -15.82
C VAL A 97 5.38 -1.69 -14.32
N GLU A 98 5.33 -0.46 -13.83
CA GLU A 98 5.02 -0.11 -12.45
C GLU A 98 3.61 -0.56 -12.08
N LYS A 99 2.64 -0.38 -12.98
CA LYS A 99 1.29 -0.91 -12.80
C LYS A 99 1.31 -2.43 -12.60
N ASN A 100 2.02 -3.16 -13.46
CA ASN A 100 2.15 -4.61 -13.32
C ASN A 100 2.81 -5.00 -11.99
N LEU A 101 3.87 -4.30 -11.59
CA LEU A 101 4.53 -4.51 -10.31
C LEU A 101 3.57 -4.30 -9.14
N LEU A 102 2.82 -3.20 -9.14
CA LEU A 102 1.83 -2.87 -8.11
C LEU A 102 0.76 -3.96 -8.00
N GLU A 103 0.22 -4.42 -9.14
CA GLU A 103 -0.75 -5.52 -9.20
C GLU A 103 -0.20 -6.81 -8.58
N LYS A 104 1.06 -7.17 -8.89
CA LYS A 104 1.72 -8.35 -8.29
C LYS A 104 1.98 -8.18 -6.80
N ILE A 105 2.40 -7.00 -6.35
CA ILE A 105 2.58 -6.70 -4.93
C ILE A 105 1.25 -6.81 -4.19
N VAL A 106 0.17 -6.24 -4.73
CA VAL A 106 -1.17 -6.32 -4.12
C VAL A 106 -1.66 -7.76 -4.02
N GLN A 107 -1.47 -8.56 -5.07
CA GLN A 107 -1.82 -9.98 -5.04
C GLN A 107 -1.03 -10.75 -3.98
N GLU A 108 0.28 -10.54 -3.88
CA GLU A 108 1.13 -11.28 -2.91
C GLU A 108 0.84 -10.85 -1.48
N ILE A 109 0.77 -9.54 -1.23
CA ILE A 109 0.78 -8.96 0.12
C ILE A 109 -0.64 -8.77 0.67
N VAL A 110 -1.51 -8.11 -0.09
CA VAL A 110 -2.89 -7.82 0.36
C VAL A 110 -3.73 -9.07 0.30
N VAL A 111 -3.78 -9.74 -0.86
CA VAL A 111 -4.60 -10.95 -1.01
C VAL A 111 -3.92 -12.16 -0.36
N GLY A 112 -2.64 -12.40 -0.65
CA GLY A 112 -1.93 -13.58 -0.20
C GLY A 112 -1.55 -13.59 1.29
N LYS A 113 -1.30 -12.43 1.91
CA LYS A 113 -0.87 -12.33 3.32
C LYS A 113 -1.84 -11.54 4.21
N ASN A 114 -2.95 -11.02 3.67
CA ASN A 114 -3.90 -10.16 4.38
C ASN A 114 -3.20 -9.03 5.15
N SER A 115 -2.30 -8.32 4.47
CA SER A 115 -1.51 -7.22 5.02
C SER A 115 -1.41 -6.08 4.03
N SER A 116 -1.31 -4.84 4.53
CA SER A 116 -0.94 -3.67 3.72
C SER A 116 0.54 -3.30 3.86
N HIS A 117 1.22 -3.88 4.86
CA HIS A 117 2.61 -3.62 5.20
C HIS A 117 3.47 -4.86 4.91
N PHE A 118 4.67 -4.62 4.41
CA PHE A 118 5.60 -5.66 4.02
C PHE A 118 7.04 -5.15 3.98
N MET A 119 7.98 -6.06 3.82
CA MET A 119 9.39 -5.76 3.74
C MET A 119 9.96 -6.06 2.35
N ILE A 120 10.90 -5.24 1.93
CA ILE A 120 11.71 -5.46 0.73
C ILE A 120 13.17 -5.45 1.16
N SER A 121 13.95 -6.42 0.71
CA SER A 121 15.40 -6.43 0.95
C SER A 121 16.03 -5.16 0.39
N GLU A 122 16.98 -4.59 1.14
CA GLU A 122 17.65 -3.34 0.76
C GLU A 122 18.38 -3.45 -0.58
N LYS A 123 18.77 -4.66 -1.01
CA LYS A 123 19.36 -4.89 -2.34
C LYS A 123 18.43 -4.50 -3.51
N TYR A 124 17.12 -4.50 -3.28
CA TYR A 124 16.12 -4.06 -4.26
C TYR A 124 15.67 -2.60 -4.06
N SER A 125 16.19 -1.90 -3.05
CA SER A 125 15.75 -0.53 -2.73
C SER A 125 16.06 0.50 -3.81
N ALA A 126 17.07 0.23 -4.64
CA ALA A 126 17.44 1.06 -5.79
C ALA A 126 16.76 0.63 -7.10
N ASN A 127 15.86 -0.36 -7.07
CA ASN A 127 15.13 -0.77 -8.25
C ASN A 127 14.24 0.39 -8.76
N PRO A 128 14.37 0.81 -10.03
CA PRO A 128 13.67 1.99 -10.55
C PRO A 128 12.15 1.85 -10.49
N HIS A 129 11.61 0.64 -10.66
CA HIS A 129 10.16 0.39 -10.60
C HIS A 129 9.63 0.53 -9.17
N ILE A 130 10.40 0.12 -8.16
CA ILE A 130 10.02 0.35 -6.75
C ILE A 130 10.06 1.84 -6.43
N LEU A 131 11.09 2.55 -6.88
CA LEU A 131 11.19 4.00 -6.72
C LEU A 131 10.04 4.72 -7.43
N GLY A 132 9.68 4.30 -8.64
CA GLY A 132 8.52 4.80 -9.38
C GLY A 132 7.22 4.65 -8.59
N LEU A 133 6.97 3.49 -7.98
CA LEU A 133 5.80 3.30 -7.11
C LEU A 133 5.80 4.20 -5.87
N VAL A 134 6.97 4.52 -5.33
CA VAL A 134 7.10 5.49 -4.23
C VAL A 134 6.82 6.92 -4.72
N ASP A 135 7.36 7.30 -5.87
CA ASP A 135 7.16 8.62 -6.48
C ASP A 135 5.68 8.84 -6.86
N PHE A 136 5.00 7.79 -7.30
CA PHE A 136 3.57 7.79 -7.61
C PHE A 136 2.71 7.81 -6.34
N ARG A 137 3.32 7.71 -5.15
CA ARG A 137 2.67 7.70 -3.83
C ARG A 137 1.65 6.57 -3.69
N VAL A 138 1.92 5.45 -4.35
CA VAL A 138 1.15 4.20 -4.23
C VAL A 138 1.86 3.19 -3.33
N LEU A 139 3.15 3.41 -3.07
CA LEU A 139 3.94 2.74 -2.06
C LEU A 139 4.58 3.76 -1.11
N HIS A 140 4.53 3.51 0.19
CA HIS A 140 5.10 4.40 1.21
C HIS A 140 6.19 3.69 1.99
N LEU A 141 7.38 4.29 2.03
CA LEU A 141 8.46 3.81 2.89
C LEU A 141 8.20 4.22 4.34
N ARG A 142 8.07 3.24 5.24
CA ARG A 142 7.75 3.45 6.67
C ARG A 142 8.99 3.38 7.56
N LYS A 143 9.97 2.53 7.21
CA LYS A 143 11.22 2.39 7.98
C LYS A 143 12.35 1.83 7.12
N LYS A 144 13.57 2.34 7.30
CA LYS A 144 14.79 1.82 6.67
C LYS A 144 15.60 0.94 7.63
N GLY A 145 16.45 0.07 7.07
CA GLY A 145 17.53 -0.60 7.80
C GLY A 145 17.03 -1.56 8.90
N TYR A 146 15.93 -2.26 8.64
CA TYR A 146 15.36 -3.23 9.55
C TYR A 146 16.08 -4.57 9.45
N SER A 147 16.83 -4.94 10.49
CA SER A 147 17.50 -6.24 10.56
C SER A 147 16.54 -7.34 11.04
N HIS A 148 16.41 -8.40 10.25
CA HIS A 148 15.60 -9.55 10.63
C HIS A 148 16.40 -10.46 11.56
N LYS A 149 15.83 -10.79 12.73
CA LYS A 149 16.50 -11.69 13.71
C LYS A 149 16.83 -13.09 13.15
N ASP A 150 16.02 -13.57 12.21
CA ASP A 150 16.11 -14.94 11.66
C ASP A 150 16.87 -14.98 10.32
N MET A 151 17.15 -13.82 9.71
CA MET A 151 17.91 -13.70 8.46
C MET A 151 19.14 -12.81 8.70
N ALA A 152 20.15 -13.41 9.32
CA ALA A 152 21.41 -12.74 9.61
C ALA A 152 22.09 -12.28 8.30
N GLY A 153 22.52 -11.02 8.26
CA GLY A 153 23.27 -10.44 7.15
C GLY A 153 22.45 -9.73 6.07
N GLU A 154 21.11 -9.75 6.15
CA GLU A 154 20.26 -9.00 5.23
C GLU A 154 19.46 -7.90 5.95
N THR A 155 19.50 -6.70 5.38
CA THR A 155 18.74 -5.54 5.84
C THR A 155 17.51 -5.35 4.98
N PHE A 156 16.41 -4.94 5.62
CA PHE A 156 15.12 -4.74 4.97
C PHE A 156 14.61 -3.33 5.15
N ASN A 157 13.88 -2.85 4.16
CA ASN A 157 13.09 -1.63 4.24
C ASN A 157 11.61 -2.01 4.36
N VAL A 158 10.89 -1.35 5.28
CA VAL A 158 9.47 -1.57 5.51
C VAL A 158 8.67 -0.61 4.65
N TYR A 159 7.76 -1.16 3.85
CA TYR A 159 6.86 -0.41 3.00
C TYR A 159 5.39 -0.69 3.36
N SER A 160 4.51 0.23 2.97
CA SER A 160 3.06 0.07 3.02
C SER A 160 2.42 0.47 1.71
N ILE A 161 1.45 -0.31 1.24
CA ILE A 161 0.67 -0.02 0.03
C ILE A 161 -0.38 1.03 0.36
N ASP A 162 -0.53 2.03 -0.51
CA ASP A 162 -1.60 3.01 -0.41
C ASP A 162 -2.99 2.35 -0.50
N TYR A 163 -3.89 2.76 0.39
CA TYR A 163 -5.21 2.16 0.52
C TYR A 163 -6.07 2.27 -0.75
N GLY A 164 -5.97 3.40 -1.47
CA GLY A 164 -6.72 3.60 -2.71
C GLY A 164 -6.37 2.59 -3.79
N CYS A 165 -5.12 2.14 -3.82
CA CYS A 165 -4.59 1.26 -4.88
C CYS A 165 -5.22 -0.12 -4.83
N TYR A 166 -5.19 -0.80 -3.68
CA TYR A 166 -5.75 -2.14 -3.57
C TYR A 166 -7.27 -2.14 -3.39
N ASN A 167 -7.94 -1.01 -3.23
CA ASN A 167 -9.41 -0.97 -3.31
C ASN A 167 -9.90 -0.84 -4.76
N HIS A 168 -9.08 -0.28 -5.66
CA HIS A 168 -9.46 0.01 -7.04
C HIS A 168 -8.91 -1.00 -8.07
N LEU A 169 -7.81 -1.69 -7.78
CA LEU A 169 -7.32 -2.76 -8.65
C LEU A 169 -8.39 -3.87 -8.74
N ASN A 170 -8.81 -4.23 -9.96
CA ASN A 170 -9.86 -5.24 -10.19
C ASN A 170 -9.54 -6.62 -9.57
N ILE A 171 -8.29 -6.86 -9.17
CA ILE A 171 -7.81 -8.06 -8.48
C ILE A 171 -8.50 -8.24 -7.12
N THR A 172 -8.83 -7.15 -6.43
CA THR A 172 -9.40 -7.18 -5.07
C THR A 172 -10.92 -7.06 -5.03
N ARG A 173 -11.57 -6.57 -6.09
CA ARG A 173 -13.05 -6.46 -6.13
C ARG A 173 -13.77 -7.82 -6.08
N THR A 174 -13.11 -8.88 -6.54
CA THR A 174 -13.66 -10.25 -6.53
C THR A 174 -13.16 -11.08 -5.34
N ALA A 175 -12.02 -10.70 -4.74
CA ALA A 175 -11.33 -11.46 -3.68
C ALA A 175 -11.46 -10.85 -2.28
N LEU A 176 -11.73 -9.55 -2.15
CA LEU A 176 -12.00 -8.88 -0.89
C LEU A 176 -13.51 -8.66 -0.77
N ASP A 177 -14.21 -9.70 -0.31
CA ASP A 177 -15.49 -9.54 0.35
C ASP A 177 -15.33 -8.59 1.56
N ASN A 178 -16.42 -7.92 1.97
CA ASN A 178 -16.43 -6.94 3.06
C ASN A 178 -15.71 -7.43 4.34
N ASN A 179 -15.66 -8.75 4.53
CA ASN A 179 -15.03 -9.43 5.65
C ASN A 179 -13.49 -9.35 5.64
N THR A 180 -12.85 -9.30 4.47
CA THR A 180 -11.38 -9.26 4.39
C THR A 180 -10.83 -7.87 4.71
N LEU A 181 -11.52 -6.81 4.30
CA LEU A 181 -11.21 -5.42 4.71
C LEU A 181 -11.42 -5.20 6.22
N GLU A 182 -12.42 -5.85 6.83
CA GLU A 182 -12.64 -5.81 8.28
C GLU A 182 -11.54 -6.54 9.07
N ASN A 183 -10.83 -7.48 8.46
CA ASN A 183 -9.75 -8.27 9.07
C ASN A 183 -8.33 -7.81 8.70
N LEU A 184 -8.21 -6.76 7.87
CA LEU A 184 -6.93 -6.16 7.50
C LEU A 184 -6.40 -5.42 8.73
N LYS A 185 -5.70 -6.15 9.59
CA LYS A 185 -5.07 -5.58 10.78
C LYS A 185 -4.09 -4.51 10.30
N VAL A 186 -4.39 -3.24 10.56
CA VAL A 186 -3.34 -2.21 10.56
C VAL A 186 -2.45 -2.55 11.74
N ARG A 187 -1.39 -3.30 11.43
CA ARG A 187 -0.41 -3.74 12.42
C ARG A 187 0.53 -2.58 12.63
N ASP A 188 0.30 -1.84 13.72
CA ASP A 188 1.19 -0.75 14.13
C ASP A 188 2.56 -1.31 14.59
N ASP A 189 2.60 -2.57 15.02
CA ASP A 189 3.84 -3.22 15.41
C ASP A 189 4.57 -3.84 14.20
N ILE A 190 5.72 -3.26 13.89
CA ILE A 190 6.69 -3.78 12.92
C ILE A 190 7.07 -5.24 13.22
N ARG A 191 6.92 -5.69 14.48
CA ARG A 191 7.15 -7.08 14.89
C ARG A 191 6.23 -8.06 14.20
N ASP A 192 5.01 -7.67 13.87
CA ASP A 192 4.02 -8.56 13.28
C ASP A 192 4.15 -8.67 11.76
N ILE A 193 4.93 -7.79 11.12
CA ILE A 193 5.23 -7.82 9.68
C ILE A 193 6.58 -8.46 9.37
N ARG A 194 7.34 -8.90 10.39
CA ARG A 194 8.67 -9.52 10.25
C ARG A 194 8.71 -10.68 9.25
N ARG A 195 7.59 -11.40 9.08
CA ARG A 195 7.51 -12.55 8.18
C ARG A 195 6.91 -12.23 6.82
N ILE A 196 6.50 -10.98 6.59
CA ILE A 196 5.86 -10.54 5.37
C ILE A 196 6.90 -9.77 4.55
N HIS A 197 7.58 -10.46 3.65
CA HIS A 197 8.56 -9.87 2.75
C HIS A 197 8.36 -10.36 1.33
N LEU A 198 8.75 -9.54 0.35
CA LEU A 198 8.87 -9.97 -1.04
C LEU A 198 10.17 -10.75 -1.21
N SER A 199 10.05 -11.99 -1.69
CA SER A 199 11.19 -12.90 -1.88
C SER A 199 11.98 -12.59 -3.15
N ASP A 200 13.21 -13.08 -3.24
CA ASP A 200 14.01 -13.01 -4.48
C ASP A 200 13.28 -13.63 -5.67
N ALA A 201 12.53 -14.72 -5.42
CA ALA A 201 11.71 -15.38 -6.44
C ALA A 201 10.59 -14.47 -6.96
N PHE A 202 10.04 -13.57 -6.14
CA PHE A 202 9.08 -12.56 -6.60
C PHE A 202 9.73 -11.61 -7.62
N PHE A 203 10.90 -11.05 -7.27
CA PHE A 203 11.60 -10.11 -8.15
C PHE A 203 12.11 -10.75 -9.43
N GLN A 204 12.64 -11.98 -9.35
CA GLN A 204 13.07 -12.73 -10.54
C GLN A 204 11.91 -12.98 -11.51
N LYS A 205 10.73 -13.37 -11.00
CA LYS A 205 9.54 -13.56 -11.83
C LYS A 205 9.09 -12.25 -12.47
N PHE A 206 9.15 -11.14 -11.73
CA PHE A 206 8.79 -9.82 -12.24
C PHE A 206 9.76 -9.38 -13.35
N GLN A 207 11.07 -9.45 -13.11
CA GLN A 207 12.10 -9.10 -14.08
C GLN A 207 11.98 -9.92 -15.38
N LEU A 208 11.73 -11.22 -15.28
CA LEU A 208 11.45 -12.07 -16.45
C LEU A 208 10.21 -11.61 -17.22
N ALA A 209 9.15 -11.19 -16.51
CA ALA A 209 7.90 -10.76 -17.15
C ALA A 209 8.03 -9.42 -17.89
N VAL A 210 8.94 -8.55 -17.47
CA VAL A 210 9.15 -7.22 -18.07
C VAL A 210 10.33 -7.17 -19.04
N GLY A 211 10.96 -8.32 -19.32
CA GLY A 211 12.12 -8.42 -20.24
C GLY A 211 13.45 -7.96 -19.62
N GLU A 212 13.50 -7.70 -18.32
CA GLU A 212 14.72 -7.31 -17.58
C GLU A 212 15.52 -8.52 -17.06
N ALA A 213 15.08 -9.73 -17.37
CA ALA A 213 15.85 -10.94 -17.13
C ALA A 213 15.58 -12.00 -18.19
N PHE A 214 16.54 -12.92 -18.38
CA PHE A 214 16.39 -14.10 -19.23
C PHE A 214 17.04 -15.32 -18.58
N MET A 215 16.70 -16.54 -19.00
CA MET A 215 17.24 -17.75 -18.38
C MET A 215 18.68 -18.05 -18.85
N CYS A 216 19.61 -18.17 -17.90
CA CYS A 216 20.99 -18.54 -18.20
C CYS A 216 21.07 -19.94 -18.83
N GLU A 217 21.82 -20.08 -19.92
CA GLU A 217 22.02 -21.38 -20.57
C GLU A 217 22.83 -22.36 -19.70
N HIS A 218 23.74 -21.87 -18.86
CA HIS A 218 24.64 -22.67 -18.03
C HIS A 218 23.98 -23.14 -16.74
N CYS A 219 23.49 -22.20 -15.92
CA CYS A 219 22.97 -22.52 -14.58
C CYS A 219 21.45 -22.58 -14.49
N LYS A 220 20.73 -22.29 -15.60
CA LYS A 220 19.27 -22.25 -15.67
C LYS A 220 18.62 -21.34 -14.62
N LYS A 221 19.35 -20.32 -14.15
CA LYS A 221 18.82 -19.25 -13.29
C LYS A 221 18.59 -17.98 -14.11
N PRO A 222 17.60 -17.14 -13.75
CA PRO A 222 17.34 -15.89 -14.43
C PRO A 222 18.51 -14.91 -14.26
N VAL A 223 19.02 -14.39 -15.37
CA VAL A 223 20.06 -13.36 -15.42
C VAL A 223 19.39 -12.01 -15.50
N ASP A 224 19.37 -11.29 -14.37
CA ASP A 224 19.05 -9.86 -14.32
C ASP A 224 20.00 -9.04 -15.23
N THR A 225 19.42 -8.40 -16.26
CA THR A 225 20.15 -7.61 -17.26
C THR A 225 20.54 -6.22 -16.75
N THR A 226 19.95 -5.77 -15.65
CA THR A 226 20.27 -4.51 -14.98
C THR A 226 21.43 -4.64 -14.00
N HIS A 227 21.79 -5.88 -13.62
CA HIS A 227 22.86 -6.14 -12.66
C HIS A 227 24.24 -5.76 -13.24
N ALA A 228 25.08 -5.14 -12.40
CA ALA A 228 26.40 -4.63 -12.83
C ALA A 228 27.31 -5.70 -13.46
N ALA A 229 27.22 -6.96 -13.02
CA ALA A 229 27.96 -8.09 -13.62
C ALA A 229 27.59 -8.30 -15.10
N PHE A 230 26.32 -8.18 -15.45
CA PHE A 230 25.87 -8.29 -16.84
C PHE A 230 26.19 -7.01 -17.62
N VAL A 231 25.84 -5.84 -17.06
CA VAL A 231 26.04 -4.54 -17.72
C VAL A 231 27.50 -4.27 -18.04
N LYS A 232 28.42 -4.57 -17.10
CA LYS A 232 29.84 -4.22 -17.25
C LYS A 232 30.68 -5.31 -17.92
N GLN A 233 30.29 -6.57 -17.78
CA GLN A 233 31.14 -7.71 -18.16
C GLN A 233 30.42 -8.80 -18.95
N SER A 234 29.11 -8.64 -19.20
CA SER A 234 28.25 -9.65 -19.83
C SER A 234 28.34 -11.00 -19.13
N LEU A 235 28.41 -11.00 -17.79
CA LEU A 235 28.46 -12.22 -16.98
C LEU A 235 27.10 -12.54 -16.35
N CYS A 236 26.83 -13.83 -16.20
CA CYS A 236 25.74 -14.32 -15.37
C CYS A 236 25.95 -13.87 -13.90
N ASN A 237 24.97 -13.20 -13.31
CA ASN A 237 24.98 -12.79 -11.89
C ASN A 237 24.80 -13.95 -10.89
N HIS A 238 24.79 -15.21 -11.36
CA HIS A 238 24.68 -16.40 -10.51
C HIS A 238 25.86 -17.37 -10.65
N CYS A 239 26.28 -17.69 -11.88
CA CYS A 239 27.37 -18.64 -12.13
C CYS A 239 28.64 -17.97 -12.65
N PHE A 240 28.61 -16.66 -12.91
CA PHE A 240 29.73 -15.87 -13.43
C PHE A 240 30.26 -16.32 -14.81
N GLU A 241 29.57 -17.25 -15.48
CA GLU A 241 29.83 -17.61 -16.86
C GLU A 241 29.47 -16.46 -17.81
N LYS A 242 30.22 -16.36 -18.91
CA LYS A 242 30.06 -15.31 -19.92
C LYS A 242 28.83 -15.57 -20.77
N ILE A 243 27.95 -14.58 -20.90
CA ILE A 243 26.76 -14.64 -21.74
C ILE A 243 27.14 -14.30 -23.19
N PRO A 244 26.88 -15.18 -24.16
CA PRO A 244 27.10 -14.89 -25.57
C PRO A 244 26.20 -13.75 -26.06
N ALA A 245 26.70 -12.90 -26.96
CA ALA A 245 25.95 -11.75 -27.50
C ALA A 245 24.61 -12.12 -28.15
N ARG A 246 24.47 -13.36 -28.64
CA ARG A 246 23.27 -13.87 -29.30
C ARG A 246 22.15 -14.22 -28.31
N SER A 247 22.50 -14.60 -27.08
CA SER A 247 21.56 -14.87 -26.00
C SER A 247 21.02 -13.58 -25.35
N ALA A 248 21.74 -12.46 -25.53
CA ALA A 248 21.35 -11.15 -25.01
C ALA A 248 20.34 -10.39 -25.90
N LEU A 249 20.18 -10.80 -27.17
CA LEU A 249 19.27 -10.18 -28.16
C LEU A 249 17.89 -10.85 -28.22
N ALA A 250 17.68 -11.93 -27.46
CA ALA A 250 16.43 -12.69 -27.41
C ALA A 250 15.57 -12.38 -26.16
N ALA A 251 15.95 -11.36 -25.39
CA ALA A 251 15.25 -10.85 -24.21
C ALA A 251 14.57 -9.52 -24.54
#